data_AF-A0A3N4IPT6-F1
#
_entry.id   AF-A0A3N4IPT6-F1
#
_cell.length_a   1.000
_cell.length_b   1.000
_cell.length_c   1.000
_cell.angle_alpha   90.00
_cell.angle_beta   90.00
_cell.angle_gamma   90.00
#
_symmetry.space_group_name_H-M   'P 1'
#
loop_
_entity.id
_entity.type
_entity.pdbx_description
1 polymer ?
#
loop_
_entity_poly.entity_id
_entity_poly.type
_entity_poly.pdbx_seq_one_letter_code
_entity_poly.pdbx_strand_id
1 'polypeptide(L)'
;MKLTIFSSLPILFGASALLFETVQGQLLFGVTCRGHSLSSTEPFRNNVLNSECKRIDGSWVKTSLDLNRCLGNQDGELVAQKDGGFNPSCLSLTPPYLLKREPTVIRAACTKRNGNWISSQFWLTKTLNVLLLQ
;
A
#
# COMPACT_ATOMS: atom_id res chain seq x y z
N MET A 1 -11.19 -20.01 16.29
CA MET A 1 -11.73 -21.18 15.57
C MET A 1 -10.55 -22.08 15.23
N LYS A 2 -10.55 -23.31 15.71
CA LYS A 2 -9.41 -24.24 15.71
C LYS A 2 -9.65 -25.23 14.56
N LEU A 3 -8.84 -25.19 13.49
CA LEU A 3 -8.95 -26.18 12.41
C LEU A 3 -7.88 -27.26 12.60
N THR A 4 -8.32 -28.42 13.06
CA THR A 4 -7.59 -29.70 13.03
C THR A 4 -7.88 -30.39 11.71
N ILE A 5 -6.85 -30.77 10.94
CA ILE A 5 -6.99 -31.59 9.73
C ILE A 5 -6.10 -32.84 9.89
N PHE A 6 -6.70 -33.99 9.56
CA PHE A 6 -6.21 -35.35 9.80
C PHE A 6 -4.90 -35.66 9.05
N SER A 7 -3.96 -36.27 9.77
CA SER A 7 -2.72 -36.81 9.24
C SER A 7 -2.88 -38.26 8.80
N SER A 8 -2.54 -38.56 7.54
CA SER A 8 -2.11 -39.90 7.14
C SER A 8 -0.85 -39.80 6.27
N LEU A 9 0.30 -40.11 6.90
CA LEU A 9 1.61 -40.42 6.27
C LEU A 9 1.67 -41.94 5.95
N PRO A 10 2.70 -42.51 5.25
CA PRO A 10 4.05 -41.99 4.90
C PRO A 10 4.36 -42.13 3.38
N ILE A 11 5.49 -41.71 2.78
CA ILE A 11 6.86 -42.32 2.69
C ILE A 11 7.83 -41.18 2.26
N LEU A 12 8.82 -40.77 3.05
CA LEU A 12 10.23 -41.22 3.18
C LEU A 12 11.20 -40.82 2.04
N PHE A 13 12.18 -39.99 2.44
CA PHE A 13 13.48 -39.61 1.85
C PHE A 13 13.56 -38.91 0.49
N GLY A 14 14.04 -37.66 0.55
CA GLY A 14 14.68 -37.00 -0.59
C GLY A 14 14.76 -35.49 -0.41
N ALA A 15 15.92 -34.99 0.02
CA ALA A 15 16.33 -33.59 0.06
C ALA A 15 15.30 -32.58 0.62
N SER A 16 15.54 -32.10 1.84
CA SER A 16 14.88 -30.88 2.35
C SER A 16 15.31 -29.65 1.55
N ALA A 17 14.83 -29.52 0.33
CA ALA A 17 14.41 -28.22 -0.16
C ALA A 17 13.11 -27.92 0.61
N LEU A 18 13.23 -27.17 1.70
CA LEU A 18 12.10 -26.44 2.25
C LEU A 18 11.69 -25.43 1.18
N LEU A 19 10.97 -25.89 0.16
CA LEU A 19 9.97 -25.07 -0.49
C LEU A 19 8.88 -24.88 0.56
N PHE A 20 9.15 -24.00 1.53
CA PHE A 20 8.08 -23.11 1.92
C PHE A 20 7.74 -22.41 0.61
N GLU A 21 6.75 -22.94 -0.11
CA GLU A 21 5.82 -22.08 -0.78
C GLU A 21 5.22 -21.25 0.36
N THR A 22 5.95 -20.22 0.76
CA THR A 22 5.30 -18.99 1.16
C THR A 22 4.38 -18.77 -0.03
N VAL A 23 3.08 -19.01 0.17
CA VAL A 23 2.09 -18.23 -0.54
C VAL A 23 2.47 -16.83 -0.15
N GLN A 24 3.39 -16.24 -0.92
CA GLN A 24 3.48 -14.83 -1.12
C GLN A 24 2.15 -14.56 -1.78
N GLY A 25 1.12 -14.45 -0.93
CA GLY A 25 0.00 -13.57 -1.15
C GLY A 25 0.65 -12.21 -1.27
N GLN A 26 1.27 -11.97 -2.41
CA GLN A 26 1.38 -10.68 -3.02
C GLN A 26 -0.07 -10.24 -3.10
N LEU A 27 -0.54 -9.67 -1.99
CA LEU A 27 -1.73 -8.84 -1.91
C LEU A 27 -1.40 -7.64 -2.78
N LEU A 28 -1.37 -7.85 -4.09
CA LEU A 28 -1.30 -6.77 -5.02
C LEU A 28 -2.64 -6.08 -4.81
N PHE A 29 -2.60 -4.95 -4.10
CA PHE A 29 -3.74 -4.06 -4.01
C PHE A 29 -4.32 -3.79 -5.42
N GLY A 30 -3.48 -3.80 -6.46
CA GLY A 30 -3.88 -3.73 -7.87
C GLY A 30 -4.57 -4.98 -8.47
N VAL A 31 -4.64 -6.12 -7.78
CA VAL A 31 -5.35 -7.35 -8.23
C VAL A 31 -6.76 -7.41 -7.63
N THR A 32 -6.93 -6.99 -6.38
CA THR A 32 -8.25 -7.01 -5.70
C THR A 32 -8.98 -5.68 -5.77
N CYS A 33 -8.30 -4.60 -6.16
CA CYS A 33 -8.90 -3.28 -6.28
C CYS A 33 -8.66 -2.66 -7.66
N ARG A 34 -9.58 -1.81 -8.10
CA ARG A 34 -9.56 -1.12 -9.39
C ARG A 34 -9.94 0.34 -9.25
N GLY A 35 -9.63 1.13 -10.27
CA GLY A 35 -10.08 2.52 -10.36
C GLY A 35 -9.47 3.40 -9.28
N HIS A 36 -8.16 3.30 -9.07
CA HIS A 36 -7.44 4.10 -8.09
C HIS A 36 -7.50 5.60 -8.45
N SER A 37 -7.86 6.42 -7.48
CA SER A 37 -7.78 7.88 -7.58
C SER A 37 -7.29 8.47 -6.27
N LEU A 38 -6.66 9.64 -6.37
CA LEU A 38 -6.30 10.42 -5.20
C LEU A 38 -7.23 11.63 -5.08
N SER A 39 -7.58 11.98 -3.86
CA SER A 39 -8.36 13.17 -3.56
C SER A 39 -7.91 13.83 -2.26
N SER A 40 -8.27 15.10 -2.09
CA SER A 40 -8.13 15.86 -0.86
C SER A 40 -9.14 17.00 -0.83
N THR A 41 -9.32 17.60 0.34
CA THR A 41 -10.10 18.84 0.49
C THR A 41 -9.35 20.06 -0.02
N GLU A 42 -8.01 20.00 -0.02
CA GLU A 42 -7.12 21.11 -0.38
C GLU A 42 -6.34 20.82 -1.68
N PRO A 43 -6.04 21.85 -2.50
CA PRO A 43 -5.21 21.70 -3.70
C PRO A 43 -3.84 21.08 -3.38
N PHE A 44 -3.39 20.14 -4.20
CA PHE A 44 -2.09 19.45 -4.09
C PHE A 44 -1.86 18.68 -2.78
N ARG A 45 -2.88 18.50 -1.92
CA ARG A 45 -2.76 17.78 -0.65
C ARG A 45 -3.40 16.40 -0.68
N ASN A 46 -3.42 15.77 -1.86
CA ASN A 46 -3.98 14.45 -2.14
C ASN A 46 -3.57 13.41 -1.09
N ASN A 47 -4.41 13.21 -0.07
CA ASN A 47 -4.13 12.35 1.07
C ASN A 47 -5.14 11.21 1.20
N VAL A 48 -6.19 11.18 0.38
CA VAL A 48 -7.16 10.08 0.37
C VAL A 48 -6.98 9.27 -0.89
N LEU A 49 -6.67 7.99 -0.74
CA LEU A 49 -6.66 7.00 -1.81
C LEU A 49 -8.05 6.36 -1.91
N ASN A 50 -8.72 6.53 -3.03
CA ASN A 50 -10.01 5.88 -3.30
C ASN A 50 -9.82 4.73 -4.29
N SER A 51 -10.57 3.64 -4.08
CA SER A 51 -10.60 2.52 -5.01
C SER A 51 -11.87 1.68 -4.86
N GLU A 52 -12.21 0.90 -5.87
CA GLU A 52 -13.21 -0.16 -5.75
C GLU A 52 -12.51 -1.48 -5.51
N CYS A 53 -12.77 -2.13 -4.37
CA CYS A 53 -12.18 -3.42 -4.04
C CYS A 53 -13.23 -4.53 -4.09
N LYS A 54 -12.80 -5.73 -4.44
CA LYS A 54 -13.64 -6.93 -4.50
C LYS A 54 -13.79 -7.56 -3.11
N ARG A 55 -15.03 -7.80 -2.68
CA ARG A 55 -15.38 -8.54 -1.47
C ARG A 55 -15.24 -10.05 -1.68
N ILE A 56 -15.29 -10.81 -0.59
CA ILE A 56 -15.21 -12.29 -0.61
C ILE A 56 -16.35 -12.91 -1.43
N ASP A 57 -17.55 -12.32 -1.38
CA ASP A 57 -18.72 -12.73 -2.18
C ASP A 57 -18.61 -12.36 -3.68
N GLY A 58 -17.51 -11.72 -4.07
CA GLY A 58 -17.22 -11.29 -5.43
C GLY A 58 -17.82 -9.95 -5.84
N SER A 59 -18.60 -9.29 -4.96
CA SER A 59 -19.15 -7.96 -5.22
C SER A 59 -18.05 -6.89 -5.14
N TRP A 60 -18.24 -5.75 -5.83
CA TRP A 60 -17.34 -4.60 -5.74
C TRP A 60 -17.87 -3.59 -4.74
N VAL A 61 -16.99 -3.03 -3.91
CA VAL A 61 -17.32 -2.00 -2.93
C VAL A 61 -16.33 -0.84 -3.03
N LYS A 62 -16.83 0.39 -2.91
CA LYS A 62 -15.99 1.59 -2.83
C LYS A 62 -15.29 1.63 -1.47
N THR A 63 -14.01 1.93 -1.49
CA THR A 63 -13.15 2.01 -0.31
C THR A 63 -12.29 3.26 -0.40
N SER A 64 -11.96 3.82 0.76
CA SER A 64 -11.09 4.99 0.88
C SER A 64 -10.09 4.75 2.01
N LEU A 65 -8.86 5.18 1.80
CA LEU A 65 -7.78 5.11 2.78
C LEU A 65 -7.17 6.50 2.96
N ASP A 66 -7.12 6.99 4.20
CA ASP A 66 -6.36 8.19 4.54
C ASP A 66 -4.88 7.86 4.65
N LEU A 67 -4.11 8.34 3.68
CA LEU A 67 -2.67 8.14 3.56
C LEU A 67 -1.89 8.86 4.66
N ASN A 68 -2.46 9.87 5.35
CA ASN A 68 -1.82 10.44 6.54
C ASN A 68 -1.65 9.42 7.66
N ARG A 69 -2.49 8.37 7.67
CA ARG A 69 -2.38 7.28 8.65
C ARG A 69 -1.29 6.27 8.29
N CYS A 70 -0.75 6.35 7.08
CA CYS A 70 0.15 5.35 6.52
C CYS A 70 1.51 5.92 6.12
N LEU A 71 1.59 7.22 5.85
CA LEU A 71 2.77 7.87 5.30
C LEU A 71 3.22 9.03 6.17
N GLY A 72 4.54 9.15 6.33
CA GLY A 72 5.23 10.26 6.96
C GLY A 72 6.28 10.87 6.03
N ASN A 73 6.84 12.01 6.45
CA ASN A 73 7.96 12.65 5.79
C ASN A 73 9.19 12.59 6.71
N GLN A 74 10.20 11.85 6.29
CA GLN A 74 11.48 11.73 6.98
C GLN A 74 12.53 12.54 6.22
N ASP A 75 12.70 13.81 6.60
CA ASP A 75 13.71 14.72 6.03
C ASP A 75 13.67 14.83 4.49
N GLY A 76 12.46 14.97 3.95
CA GLY A 76 12.19 15.05 2.52
C GLY A 76 11.90 13.71 1.85
N GLU A 77 12.05 12.59 2.55
CA GLU A 77 11.72 11.25 2.06
C GLU A 77 10.32 10.81 2.50
N LEU A 78 9.48 10.41 1.54
CA LEU A 78 8.15 9.87 1.83
C LEU A 78 8.29 8.40 2.26
N VAL A 79 7.92 8.09 3.50
CA VAL A 79 8.12 6.77 4.12
C VAL A 79 6.82 6.17 4.64
N ALA A 80 6.80 4.86 4.80
CA ALA A 80 5.72 4.17 5.52
C ALA A 80 5.84 4.49 7.02
N GLN A 81 4.82 5.13 7.58
CA GLN A 81 4.78 5.48 8.99
C GLN A 81 3.33 5.54 9.47
N LYS A 82 3.02 4.72 10.47
CA LYS A 82 1.71 4.75 11.13
C LYS A 82 1.46 6.14 11.71
N ASP A 83 0.30 6.71 11.36
CA ASP A 83 -0.12 8.06 11.75
C ASP A 83 0.96 9.13 11.50
N GLY A 84 1.75 8.95 10.43
CA GLY A 84 2.91 9.79 10.10
C GLY A 84 2.55 11.19 9.60
N GLY A 85 1.34 11.39 9.07
CA GLY A 85 0.84 12.70 8.66
C GLY A 85 1.73 13.44 7.68
N PHE A 86 2.06 12.86 6.52
CA PHE A 86 2.97 13.48 5.54
C PHE A 86 2.46 14.82 4.96
N ASN A 87 1.14 14.97 4.77
CA ASN A 87 0.49 16.10 4.08
C ASN A 87 1.02 17.50 4.45
N PRO A 88 1.18 17.89 5.74
CA PRO A 88 1.58 19.25 6.10
C PRO A 88 2.94 19.64 5.52
N SER A 89 3.79 18.64 5.27
CA SER A 89 5.18 18.78 4.85
C SER A 89 5.45 18.27 3.43
N CYS A 90 4.41 17.83 2.72
CA CYS A 90 4.52 17.28 1.37
C CYS A 90 3.36 17.74 0.48
N LEU A 91 3.68 18.13 -0.75
CA LEU A 91 2.71 18.48 -1.79
C LEU A 91 2.69 17.39 -2.86
N SER A 92 1.53 16.83 -3.14
CA SER A 92 1.34 15.83 -4.18
C SER A 92 1.65 16.39 -5.56
N LEU A 93 2.58 15.73 -6.26
CA LEU A 93 2.88 15.93 -7.67
C LEU A 93 2.11 14.94 -8.55
N THR A 94 1.37 14.02 -7.93
CA THR A 94 0.58 13.01 -8.64
C THR A 94 -0.77 13.59 -9.03
N PRO A 95 -1.13 13.59 -10.33
CA PRO A 95 -2.45 13.99 -10.75
C PRO A 95 -3.53 13.08 -10.15
N PRO A 96 -4.66 13.62 -9.69
CA PRO A 96 -5.69 12.86 -8.95
C PRO A 96 -6.31 11.69 -9.75
N TYR A 97 -6.23 11.73 -11.09
CA TYR A 97 -6.86 10.75 -11.99
C TYR A 97 -5.91 9.71 -12.60
N LEU A 98 -4.61 9.69 -12.23
CA LEU A 98 -3.58 8.93 -12.97
C LEU A 98 -2.83 7.87 -12.16
N LEU A 99 -3.53 7.10 -11.34
CA LEU A 99 -3.00 5.85 -10.76
C LEU A 99 -3.37 4.61 -11.63
N LYS A 100 -3.57 4.80 -12.94
CA LYS A 100 -4.01 3.73 -13.86
C LYS A 100 -2.89 2.76 -14.31
N ARG A 101 -1.63 3.04 -13.98
CA ARG A 101 -0.50 2.16 -14.34
C ARG A 101 0.07 1.52 -13.08
N GLU A 102 0.15 0.20 -13.11
CA GLU A 102 1.00 -0.54 -12.18
C GLU A 102 2.48 -0.27 -12.53
N PRO A 103 3.34 -0.01 -11.54
CA PRO A 103 3.01 0.03 -10.12
C PRO A 103 2.44 1.37 -9.66
N THR A 104 1.44 1.33 -8.77
CA THR A 104 0.82 2.54 -8.21
C THR A 104 1.85 3.31 -7.36
N VAL A 105 2.28 4.49 -7.86
CA VAL A 105 3.29 5.35 -7.24
C VAL A 105 2.69 6.70 -6.85
N ILE A 106 2.95 7.13 -5.62
CA ILE A 106 2.72 8.51 -5.20
C ILE A 106 4.02 9.26 -5.40
N ARG A 107 3.97 10.37 -6.14
CA ARG A 107 5.03 11.38 -6.22
C ARG A 107 4.60 12.61 -5.43
N ALA A 108 5.50 13.13 -4.62
CA ALA A 108 5.30 14.35 -3.84
C ALA A 108 6.58 15.18 -3.78
N ALA A 109 6.45 16.50 -3.64
CA ALA A 109 7.54 17.35 -3.18
C ALA A 109 7.44 17.45 -1.66
N CYS A 110 8.47 17.06 -0.92
CA CYS A 110 8.48 17.07 0.53
C CYS A 110 9.57 18.01 1.05
N THR A 111 9.28 18.73 2.13
CA THR A 111 10.25 19.63 2.77
C THR A 111 11.20 18.85 3.66
N LYS A 112 12.47 19.21 3.60
CA LYS A 112 13.53 18.78 4.50
C LYS A 112 13.49 19.58 5.80
N ARG A 113 14.22 19.12 6.82
CA ARG A 113 14.39 19.87 8.08
C ARG A 113 15.02 21.26 7.88
N ASN A 114 15.82 21.43 6.82
CA ASN A 114 16.40 22.73 6.47
C ASN A 114 15.47 23.64 5.63
N GLY A 115 14.21 23.23 5.41
CA GLY A 115 13.20 23.97 4.65
C GLY A 115 13.22 23.73 3.14
N ASN A 116 14.27 23.10 2.59
CA ASN A 116 14.35 22.84 1.15
C ASN A 116 13.37 21.76 0.72
N TRP A 117 12.75 21.94 -0.44
CA TRP A 117 11.84 20.95 -1.01
C TRP A 117 12.60 20.00 -1.94
N ILE A 118 12.32 18.70 -1.82
CA ILE A 118 12.80 17.69 -2.75
C ILE A 118 11.67 16.81 -3.25
N SER A 119 11.79 16.29 -4.46
CA SER A 119 10.86 15.28 -4.96
C SER A 119 11.15 13.92 -4.32
N SER A 120 10.11 13.29 -3.82
CA SER A 120 10.12 11.93 -3.29
C SER A 120 8.99 11.12 -3.92
N GLN A 121 9.13 9.80 -3.87
CA GLN A 121 8.14 8.89 -4.40
C GLN A 121 7.98 7.66 -3.50
N PHE A 122 6.75 7.15 -3.42
CA PHE A 122 6.42 5.97 -2.63
C PHE A 122 5.57 5.00 -3.43
N TRP A 123 5.96 3.73 -3.40
CA TRP A 123 5.27 2.65 -4.11
C TRP A 123 4.21 2.02 -3.21
N LEU A 124 2.94 2.31 -3.48
CA LEU A 124 1.83 1.83 -2.65
C LEU A 124 1.67 0.32 -2.72
N THR A 125 1.74 -0.27 -3.92
CA THR A 125 1.48 -1.69 -4.15
C THR A 125 2.54 -2.63 -3.60
N LYS A 126 3.73 -2.11 -3.27
CA LYS A 126 4.80 -2.89 -2.63
C LYS A 126 4.74 -2.83 -1.11
N THR A 127 4.21 -1.75 -0.54
CA THR A 127 4.46 -1.42 0.87
C THR A 127 3.21 -1.42 1.75
N LEU A 128 2.02 -1.18 1.19
CA LEU A 128 0.76 -1.20 1.99
C LEU A 128 0.40 -2.58 2.55
N ASN A 129 0.93 -3.66 1.96
CA ASN A 129 0.77 -5.02 2.49
C ASN A 129 1.36 -5.19 3.88
N VAL A 130 2.35 -4.37 4.24
CA VAL A 130 3.02 -4.43 5.54
C VAL A 130 2.21 -3.69 6.61
N LEU A 131 1.44 -2.66 6.24
CA LEU A 131 0.71 -1.79 7.17
C LEU A 131 -0.69 -2.30 7.56
N LEU A 132 -1.31 -3.15 6.73
CA LEU A 132 -2.64 -3.72 7.01
C LEU A 132 -2.59 -5.01 7.87
N LEU A 133 -1.39 -5.47 8.22
CA LEU A 133 -1.15 -6.69 9.02
C LEU A 133 -0.60 -6.39 10.44
N GLN A 134 -0.56 -5.12 10.84
CA GLN A 134 -0.09 -4.65 12.16
C GLN A 134 -1.21 -3.92 12.92
#